data_AF-A0A2M7DRF3-F1
#
_entry.id   AF-A0A2M7DRF3-F1
#
_cell.length_a   1.000
_cell.length_b   1.000
_cell.length_c   1.000
_cell.angle_alpha   90.00
_cell.angle_beta   90.00
_cell.angle_gamma   90.00
#
_symmetry.space_group_name_H-M   'P 1'
#
loop_
_entity.id
_entity.type
_entity.pdbx_description
1 polymer ?
#
loop_
_entity_poly.entity_id
_entity_poly.type
_entity_poly.pdbx_seq_one_letter_code
_entity_poly.pdbx_strand_id
1 'polypeptide(L)'
;MNQFLYQTYADLGTTTEALEGEEFQYFSEFHKFWEQYHKEILNPQIDENQCALVADVLHDIFIKFKAKPFYELYNTYSLKTEEICKIRYFSANQDFRGTRDFENLFEKYREDPSIFDIKNINQNPEDFLKNIGITGLSQNDKRVKYAITASQILINNKIEPYDFLSFCNNDIEEVRNLLIDNRGSGFGNKKTDMFLRDMVVLGVWKKPKNFDKIDVASDINTTKVALRSRILKTDIILISSFLDIFCYQYGLIDQMNALAWRKVWEIWSHKYPKECIESPCLIDYIVYRVIGKDFCKESLCIFECETKKHTFKWHSGRNKTCQICYKNKIKNKAYIIDKILPCTDSEGYIVIEQSIFVSGNNPLLPGIKECPFEVVCQPKGKIFRKLNSPKSISILGQTGWESAKTEIDEGGGGLMS
;
A
#
# COMPACT_ATOMS: atom_id res chain seq x y z
N MET A 1 -11.18 34.20 -14.91
CA MET A 1 -11.14 32.84 -14.33
C MET A 1 -10.94 31.85 -15.48
N ASN A 2 -10.16 30.77 -15.32
CA ASN A 2 -9.89 29.85 -16.43
C ASN A 2 -11.10 28.91 -16.63
N GLN A 3 -11.92 29.20 -17.65
CA GLN A 3 -13.16 28.49 -17.93
C GLN A 3 -12.91 27.00 -18.21
N PHE A 4 -11.82 26.69 -18.93
CA PHE A 4 -11.43 25.32 -19.26
C PHE A 4 -11.20 24.45 -18.02
N LEU A 5 -10.64 25.03 -16.94
CA LEU A 5 -10.28 24.27 -15.75
C LEU A 5 -11.41 24.16 -14.71
N TYR A 6 -12.27 25.17 -14.59
CA TYR A 6 -13.05 25.38 -13.37
C TYR A 6 -14.55 25.65 -13.54
N GLN A 7 -15.10 25.66 -14.76
CA GLN A 7 -16.52 25.95 -14.99
C GLN A 7 -17.24 24.77 -15.62
N THR A 8 -18.42 24.47 -15.09
CA THR A 8 -19.41 23.55 -15.65
C THR A 8 -20.52 24.33 -16.37
N TYR A 9 -21.26 23.66 -17.25
CA TYR A 9 -22.46 24.16 -17.92
C TYR A 9 -23.29 23.00 -18.48
N ALA A 10 -24.56 23.25 -18.80
CA ALA A 10 -25.54 22.22 -19.16
C ALA A 10 -25.11 21.31 -20.33
N ASP A 11 -24.51 21.89 -21.37
CA ASP A 11 -24.14 21.15 -22.60
C ASP A 11 -22.78 20.43 -22.52
N LEU A 12 -22.09 20.49 -21.38
CA LEU A 12 -20.76 19.89 -21.21
C LEU A 12 -20.81 18.34 -21.27
N GLY A 13 -21.93 17.77 -20.82
CA GLY A 13 -22.23 16.34 -20.79
C GLY A 13 -21.98 15.68 -19.43
N THR A 14 -22.08 14.36 -19.41
CA THR A 14 -21.96 13.51 -18.22
C THR A 14 -20.89 12.42 -18.41
N THR A 15 -20.32 11.94 -17.30
CA THR A 15 -19.45 10.77 -17.21
C THR A 15 -20.06 9.76 -16.23
N THR A 16 -19.82 8.48 -16.48
CA THR A 16 -20.11 7.38 -15.53
C THR A 16 -18.85 6.72 -15.00
N GLU A 17 -17.67 7.05 -15.55
CA GLU A 17 -16.39 6.44 -15.17
C GLU A 17 -15.90 6.94 -13.81
N ALA A 18 -16.20 8.20 -13.49
CA ALA A 18 -15.76 8.85 -12.27
C ALA A 18 -16.32 8.25 -10.96
N LEU A 19 -17.53 7.68 -10.99
CA LEU A 19 -18.30 7.29 -9.80
C LEU A 19 -18.91 5.89 -9.90
N GLU A 20 -18.15 4.91 -10.41
CA GLU A 20 -18.56 3.50 -10.43
C GLU A 20 -19.92 3.23 -11.11
N GLY A 21 -20.24 3.98 -12.16
CA GLY A 21 -21.47 3.82 -12.95
C GLY A 21 -22.60 4.81 -12.62
N GLU A 22 -22.41 5.67 -11.62
CA GLU A 22 -23.33 6.79 -11.39
C GLU A 22 -23.08 7.91 -12.41
N GLU A 23 -24.15 8.38 -13.04
CA GLU A 23 -24.08 9.47 -14.00
C GLU A 23 -23.77 10.79 -13.27
N PHE A 24 -22.67 11.43 -13.68
CA PHE A 24 -22.18 12.65 -13.07
C PHE A 24 -21.87 13.69 -14.14
N GLN A 25 -22.38 14.91 -13.98
CA GLN A 25 -22.05 16.00 -14.89
C GLN A 25 -20.56 16.33 -14.80
N TYR A 26 -19.92 16.50 -15.96
CA TYR A 26 -18.56 16.97 -16.05
C TYR A 26 -18.35 18.24 -15.23
N PHE A 27 -17.18 18.34 -14.60
CA PHE A 27 -16.86 19.47 -13.72
C PHE A 27 -16.32 20.66 -14.54
N SER A 28 -15.64 20.36 -15.64
CA SER A 28 -15.09 21.34 -16.58
C SER A 28 -14.71 20.67 -17.88
N GLU A 29 -14.44 21.48 -18.92
CA GLU A 29 -13.87 20.98 -20.19
C GLU A 29 -12.56 20.23 -19.97
N PHE A 30 -11.75 20.64 -18.99
CA PHE A 30 -10.56 19.91 -18.59
C PHE A 30 -10.88 18.52 -18.03
N HIS A 31 -11.93 18.37 -17.20
CA HIS A 31 -12.31 17.04 -16.70
C HIS A 31 -12.59 16.11 -17.90
N LYS A 32 -13.43 16.54 -18.84
CA LYS A 32 -13.75 15.78 -20.06
C LYS A 32 -12.51 15.44 -20.88
N PHE A 33 -11.64 16.43 -21.09
CA PHE A 33 -10.35 16.24 -21.75
C PHE A 33 -9.46 15.23 -21.01
N TRP A 34 -9.38 15.32 -19.68
CA TRP A 34 -8.51 14.46 -18.89
C TRP A 34 -8.99 13.01 -18.87
N GLU A 35 -10.29 12.76 -18.70
CA GLU A 35 -10.88 11.41 -18.85
C GLU A 35 -10.48 10.81 -20.21
N GLN A 36 -10.61 11.58 -21.30
CA GLN A 36 -10.30 11.10 -22.64
C GLN A 36 -8.80 10.86 -22.90
N TYR A 37 -7.93 11.77 -22.47
CA TYR A 37 -6.53 11.81 -22.92
C TYR A 37 -5.48 11.45 -21.86
N HIS A 38 -5.85 11.24 -20.58
CA HIS A 38 -4.85 10.97 -19.52
C HIS A 38 -3.94 9.79 -19.85
N LYS A 39 -4.44 8.71 -20.47
CA LYS A 39 -3.64 7.53 -20.84
C LYS A 39 -2.54 7.88 -21.84
N GLU A 40 -2.87 8.64 -22.88
CA GLU A 40 -1.92 9.07 -23.92
C GLU A 40 -0.92 10.10 -23.38
N ILE A 41 -1.38 11.03 -22.55
CA ILE A 41 -0.53 12.08 -21.97
C ILE A 41 0.46 11.50 -20.96
N LEU A 42 0.00 10.59 -20.10
CA LEU A 42 0.85 9.96 -19.09
C LEU A 42 1.76 8.90 -19.70
N ASN A 43 1.25 8.18 -20.70
CA ASN A 43 1.90 7.08 -21.42
C ASN A 43 2.71 6.17 -20.48
N PRO A 44 2.05 5.50 -19.51
CA PRO A 44 2.75 4.63 -18.59
C PRO A 44 3.34 3.44 -19.33
N GLN A 45 4.62 3.17 -19.12
CA GLN A 45 5.37 2.10 -19.78
C GLN A 45 6.08 1.22 -18.76
N ILE A 46 6.04 -0.10 -19.01
CA ILE A 46 6.79 -1.09 -18.25
C ILE A 46 8.14 -1.29 -18.94
N ASP A 47 9.23 -1.01 -18.25
CA ASP A 47 10.58 -1.22 -18.80
C ASP A 47 11.07 -2.64 -18.46
N GLU A 48 10.96 -3.55 -19.42
CA GLU A 48 11.35 -4.95 -19.23
C GLU A 48 12.83 -5.13 -18.86
N ASN A 49 13.73 -4.26 -19.34
CA ASN A 49 15.14 -4.34 -18.97
C ASN A 49 15.34 -3.97 -17.49
N GLN A 50 14.66 -2.93 -17.00
CA GLN A 50 14.66 -2.63 -15.57
C GLN A 50 13.97 -3.73 -14.78
N CYS A 51 12.87 -4.31 -15.28
CA CYS A 51 12.22 -5.44 -14.62
C CYS A 51 13.17 -6.64 -14.46
N ALA A 52 13.97 -6.95 -15.49
CA ALA A 52 14.98 -8.01 -15.43
C ALA A 52 16.07 -7.73 -14.40
N LEU A 53 16.56 -6.49 -14.31
CA LEU A 53 17.54 -6.11 -13.28
C LEU A 53 16.95 -6.19 -11.87
N VAL A 54 15.70 -5.78 -11.68
CA VAL A 54 15.00 -5.93 -10.40
C VAL A 54 14.77 -7.40 -10.06
N ALA A 55 14.42 -8.24 -11.05
CA ALA A 55 14.29 -9.69 -10.87
C ALA A 55 15.60 -10.32 -10.37
N ASP A 56 16.74 -9.92 -10.93
CA ASP A 56 18.07 -10.38 -10.46
C ASP A 56 18.34 -9.94 -9.01
N VAL A 57 18.02 -8.71 -8.64
CA VAL A 57 18.18 -8.24 -7.24
C VAL A 57 17.28 -9.03 -6.28
N LEU A 58 16.03 -9.33 -6.67
CA LEU A 58 15.12 -10.12 -5.85
C LEU A 58 15.60 -11.57 -5.71
N HIS A 59 16.13 -12.17 -6.79
CA HIS A 59 16.78 -13.48 -6.76
C HIS A 59 17.98 -13.49 -5.81
N ASP A 60 18.86 -12.49 -5.88
CA ASP A 60 20.02 -12.38 -4.97
C ASP A 60 19.59 -12.34 -3.50
N ILE A 61 18.52 -11.59 -3.18
CA ILE A 61 17.92 -11.56 -1.85
C ILE A 61 17.42 -12.95 -1.46
N PHE A 62 16.69 -13.62 -2.35
CA PHE A 62 16.15 -14.96 -2.13
C PHE A 62 17.24 -15.99 -1.87
N ILE A 63 18.35 -15.98 -2.62
CA ILE A 63 19.46 -16.91 -2.41
C ILE A 63 20.17 -16.62 -1.08
N LYS A 64 20.47 -15.35 -0.83
CA LYS A 64 21.26 -14.92 0.33
C LYS A 64 20.53 -15.09 1.65
N PHE A 65 19.25 -14.73 1.69
CA PHE A 65 18.45 -14.70 2.93
C PHE A 65 17.36 -15.78 2.98
N LYS A 66 17.37 -16.70 2.00
CA LYS A 66 16.28 -17.63 1.73
C LYS A 66 14.99 -16.88 1.39
N ALA A 67 13.89 -17.61 1.28
CA ALA A 67 12.60 -17.04 0.94
C ALA A 67 12.05 -16.09 2.04
N LYS A 68 12.61 -16.12 3.26
CA LYS A 68 12.13 -15.40 4.46
C LYS A 68 11.76 -13.93 4.23
N PRO A 69 12.55 -13.08 3.51
CA PRO A 69 12.21 -11.68 3.31
C PRO A 69 10.90 -11.42 2.55
N PHE A 70 10.34 -12.44 1.88
CA PHE A 70 9.11 -12.36 1.09
C PHE A 70 7.85 -12.77 1.86
N TYR A 71 8.00 -13.38 3.05
CA TYR A 71 6.88 -13.84 3.86
C TYR A 71 6.81 -13.04 5.16
N GLU A 72 5.78 -12.20 5.29
CA GLU A 72 5.48 -11.56 6.57
C GLU A 72 4.86 -12.59 7.51
N LEU A 73 5.60 -13.00 8.53
CA LEU A 73 5.09 -13.85 9.60
C LEU A 73 4.97 -13.00 10.86
N TYR A 74 3.74 -12.85 11.36
CA TYR A 74 3.46 -12.30 12.68
C TYR A 74 3.09 -13.43 13.65
N ASN A 75 3.18 -13.17 14.96
CA ASN A 75 2.89 -14.15 15.98
C ASN A 75 1.41 -14.51 15.97
N THR A 76 1.08 -15.77 15.66
CA THR A 76 -0.30 -16.27 15.66
C THR A 76 -0.74 -16.77 17.05
N TYR A 77 0.13 -16.67 18.06
CA TYR A 77 -0.12 -17.14 19.42
C TYR A 77 -0.57 -18.61 19.52
N SER A 78 -0.08 -19.44 18.59
CA SER A 78 -0.44 -20.85 18.46
C SER A 78 -1.93 -21.11 18.18
N LEU A 79 -2.65 -20.09 17.66
CA LEU A 79 -4.01 -20.28 17.15
C LEU A 79 -4.04 -21.30 16.01
N LYS A 80 -5.16 -22.03 15.90
CA LYS A 80 -5.41 -22.96 14.81
C LYS A 80 -5.65 -22.20 13.51
N THR A 81 -5.42 -22.87 12.38
CA THR A 81 -5.59 -22.31 11.04
C THR A 81 -7.01 -21.77 10.79
N GLU A 82 -8.01 -22.45 11.32
CA GLU A 82 -9.43 -22.10 11.23
C GLU A 82 -9.72 -20.79 11.97
N GLU A 83 -9.11 -20.61 13.14
CA GLU A 83 -9.24 -19.43 13.99
C GLU A 83 -8.54 -18.22 13.35
N ILE A 84 -7.33 -18.43 12.84
CA ILE A 84 -6.59 -17.42 12.09
C ILE A 84 -7.41 -16.95 10.88
N CYS A 85 -7.94 -17.89 10.09
CA CYS A 85 -8.75 -17.59 8.91
C CYS A 85 -9.97 -16.75 9.27
N LYS A 86 -10.68 -17.13 10.34
CA LYS A 86 -11.87 -16.43 10.82
C LYS A 86 -11.57 -15.00 11.23
N ILE A 87 -10.53 -14.79 12.04
CA ILE A 87 -10.12 -13.46 12.50
C ILE A 87 -9.69 -12.61 11.31
N ARG A 88 -8.89 -13.17 10.41
CA ARG A 88 -8.38 -12.46 9.23
C ARG A 88 -9.49 -12.11 8.25
N TYR A 89 -10.48 -12.98 8.03
CA TYR A 89 -11.61 -12.71 7.14
C TYR A 89 -12.41 -11.48 7.60
N PHE A 90 -12.85 -11.48 8.85
CA PHE A 90 -13.68 -10.39 9.40
C PHE A 90 -12.91 -9.10 9.71
N SER A 91 -11.57 -9.14 9.78
CA SER A 91 -10.75 -7.94 9.98
C SER A 91 -10.17 -7.39 8.68
N ALA A 92 -9.95 -8.22 7.65
CA ALA A 92 -9.35 -7.81 6.39
C ALA A 92 -10.22 -6.78 5.65
N ASN A 93 -11.53 -7.00 5.64
CA ASN A 93 -12.51 -6.15 4.96
C ASN A 93 -12.80 -4.83 5.68
N GLN A 94 -12.55 -4.73 6.99
CA GLN A 94 -12.88 -3.55 7.79
C GLN A 94 -11.89 -2.42 7.59
N ASP A 95 -12.37 -1.19 7.43
CA ASP A 95 -11.47 -0.03 7.29
C ASP A 95 -11.03 0.50 8.66
N PHE A 96 -9.74 0.34 8.99
CA PHE A 96 -9.16 0.85 10.22
C PHE A 96 -8.52 2.20 9.91
N ARG A 97 -8.93 3.26 10.62
CA ARG A 97 -8.30 4.59 10.51
C ARG A 97 -6.93 4.61 11.20
N GLY A 98 -6.01 3.73 10.81
CA GLY A 98 -4.72 3.53 11.46
C GLY A 98 -4.01 2.23 11.09
N THR A 99 -2.94 1.90 11.83
CA THR A 99 -2.19 0.66 11.62
C THR A 99 -2.96 -0.52 12.21
N ARG A 100 -3.25 -1.53 11.40
CA ARG A 100 -3.79 -2.81 11.88
C ARG A 100 -2.68 -3.58 12.59
N ASP A 101 -2.94 -3.93 13.84
CA ASP A 101 -2.12 -4.87 14.61
C ASP A 101 -2.88 -6.19 14.70
N PHE A 102 -2.52 -7.15 13.84
CA PHE A 102 -3.18 -8.45 13.82
C PHE A 102 -2.86 -9.29 15.05
N GLU A 103 -1.71 -9.08 15.69
CA GLU A 103 -1.35 -9.77 16.93
C GLU A 103 -2.32 -9.39 18.04
N ASN A 104 -2.68 -8.10 18.15
CA ASN A 104 -3.71 -7.64 19.06
C ASN A 104 -5.08 -8.31 18.81
N LEU A 105 -5.48 -8.47 17.54
CA LEU A 105 -6.74 -9.15 17.20
C LEU A 105 -6.72 -10.64 17.57
N PHE A 106 -5.59 -11.31 17.39
CA PHE A 106 -5.41 -12.69 17.82
C PHE A 106 -5.44 -12.84 19.33
N GLU A 107 -4.84 -11.90 20.06
CA GLU A 107 -4.90 -11.86 21.50
C GLU A 107 -6.34 -11.69 22.00
N LYS A 108 -7.08 -10.72 21.46
CA LYS A 108 -8.51 -10.53 21.77
C LYS A 108 -9.36 -11.77 21.51
N TYR A 109 -9.12 -12.47 20.41
CA TYR A 109 -9.84 -13.72 20.13
C TYR A 109 -9.51 -14.82 21.15
N ARG A 110 -8.26 -14.90 21.63
CA ARG A 110 -7.91 -15.86 22.69
C ARG A 110 -8.61 -15.56 24.01
N GLU A 111 -8.84 -14.29 24.31
CA GLU A 111 -9.59 -13.85 25.49
C GLU A 111 -11.09 -14.14 25.36
N ASP A 112 -11.67 -13.85 24.18
CA ASP A 112 -13.09 -14.09 23.89
C ASP A 112 -13.31 -14.50 22.42
N PRO A 113 -13.43 -15.80 22.12
CA PRO A 113 -13.72 -16.28 20.77
C PRO A 113 -15.08 -15.84 20.21
N SER A 114 -16.04 -15.49 21.07
CA SER A 114 -17.41 -15.13 20.66
C SER A 114 -17.47 -13.81 19.88
N ILE A 115 -16.43 -12.97 20.01
CA ILE A 115 -16.26 -11.74 19.22
C ILE A 115 -16.34 -12.03 17.73
N PHE A 116 -15.79 -13.18 17.29
CA PHE A 116 -15.74 -13.55 15.87
C PHE A 116 -16.77 -14.60 15.47
N ASP A 117 -17.82 -14.81 16.26
CA ASP A 117 -18.94 -15.68 15.89
C ASP A 117 -19.75 -15.08 14.72
N ILE A 118 -19.98 -15.88 13.67
CA ILE A 118 -20.61 -15.41 12.43
C ILE A 118 -22.02 -14.88 12.68
N LYS A 119 -22.82 -15.59 13.49
CA LYS A 119 -24.21 -15.23 13.77
C LYS A 119 -24.26 -13.98 14.65
N ASN A 120 -23.39 -13.92 15.66
CA ASN A 120 -23.27 -12.75 16.53
C ASN A 120 -22.86 -11.51 15.72
N ILE A 121 -21.87 -11.59 14.83
CA ILE A 121 -21.49 -10.46 13.96
C ILE A 121 -22.65 -10.03 13.07
N ASN A 122 -23.42 -10.97 12.51
CA ASN A 122 -24.56 -10.66 11.68
C ASN A 122 -25.70 -9.95 12.44
N GLN A 123 -25.88 -10.28 13.73
CA GLN A 123 -26.94 -9.74 14.58
C GLN A 123 -26.53 -8.45 15.30
N ASN A 124 -25.28 -8.37 15.77
CA ASN A 124 -24.71 -7.30 16.59
C ASN A 124 -23.37 -6.79 15.98
N PRO A 125 -23.37 -6.29 14.74
CA PRO A 125 -22.15 -5.88 14.03
C PRO A 125 -21.41 -4.72 14.73
N GLU A 126 -22.12 -3.83 15.42
CA GLU A 126 -21.55 -2.67 16.11
C GLU A 126 -20.68 -3.08 17.30
N ASP A 127 -21.14 -4.08 18.07
CA ASP A 127 -20.38 -4.65 19.18
C ASP A 127 -19.11 -5.34 18.67
N PHE A 128 -19.21 -6.08 17.55
CA PHE A 128 -18.03 -6.63 16.87
C PHE A 128 -17.02 -5.53 16.52
N LEU A 129 -17.46 -4.45 15.86
CA LEU A 129 -16.59 -3.34 15.46
C LEU A 129 -15.91 -2.70 16.67
N LYS A 130 -16.66 -2.46 17.76
CA LYS A 130 -16.12 -1.94 19.02
C LYS A 130 -15.05 -2.87 19.60
N ASN A 131 -15.31 -4.17 19.64
CA ASN A 131 -14.40 -5.17 20.18
C ASN A 131 -13.09 -5.26 19.39
N ILE A 132 -13.13 -5.13 18.06
CA ILE A 132 -11.90 -5.06 17.24
C ILE A 132 -11.20 -3.70 17.30
N GLY A 133 -11.70 -2.74 18.07
CA GLY A 133 -11.07 -1.45 18.33
C GLY A 133 -11.50 -0.33 17.38
N ILE A 134 -12.60 -0.49 16.65
CA ILE A 134 -13.19 0.57 15.83
C ILE A 134 -14.14 1.38 16.72
N THR A 135 -13.74 2.62 17.03
CA THR A 135 -14.50 3.55 17.86
C THR A 135 -15.06 4.72 17.05
N GLY A 136 -16.07 5.40 17.60
CA GLY A 136 -16.66 6.59 16.97
C GLY A 136 -17.44 6.30 15.69
N LEU A 137 -18.27 5.25 15.70
CA LEU A 137 -19.15 4.91 14.59
C LEU A 137 -20.18 6.03 14.38
N SER A 138 -20.30 6.53 13.14
CA SER A 138 -21.42 7.38 12.73
C SER A 138 -22.69 6.53 12.55
N GLN A 139 -23.88 7.13 12.62
CA GLN A 139 -25.15 6.42 12.38
C GLN A 139 -25.20 5.62 11.07
N ASN A 140 -24.49 6.08 10.02
CA ASN A 140 -24.43 5.42 8.71
C ASN A 140 -23.03 4.84 8.40
N ASP A 141 -22.33 4.29 9.40
CA ASP A 141 -21.00 3.75 9.18
C ASP A 141 -21.02 2.51 8.28
N LYS A 142 -20.45 2.64 7.07
CA LYS A 142 -20.39 1.56 6.06
C LYS A 142 -19.79 0.24 6.58
N ARG A 143 -18.97 0.29 7.62
CA ARG A 143 -18.33 -0.89 8.23
C ARG A 143 -19.33 -1.84 8.89
N VAL A 144 -20.46 -1.31 9.36
CA VAL A 144 -21.58 -2.12 9.88
C VAL A 144 -22.12 -3.00 8.75
N LYS A 145 -22.40 -2.41 7.58
CA LYS A 145 -22.83 -3.16 6.39
C LYS A 145 -21.80 -4.19 5.95
N TYR A 146 -20.51 -3.83 5.98
CA TYR A 146 -19.42 -4.75 5.63
C TYR A 146 -19.43 -6.01 6.50
N ALA A 147 -19.58 -5.85 7.82
CA ALA A 147 -19.63 -6.96 8.76
C ALA A 147 -20.86 -7.87 8.49
N ILE A 148 -22.05 -7.28 8.34
CA ILE A 148 -23.28 -8.02 8.04
C ILE A 148 -23.16 -8.81 6.73
N THR A 149 -22.81 -8.14 5.63
CA THR A 149 -22.74 -8.77 4.30
C THR A 149 -21.64 -9.85 4.23
N ALA A 150 -20.53 -9.65 4.93
CA ALA A 150 -19.49 -10.68 5.07
C ALA A 150 -19.93 -11.89 5.89
N SER A 151 -20.82 -11.73 6.90
CA SER A 151 -21.41 -12.87 7.61
C SER A 151 -22.48 -13.59 6.78
N GLN A 152 -23.29 -12.85 6.02
CA GLN A 152 -24.38 -13.42 5.24
C GLN A 152 -23.92 -14.40 4.17
N ILE A 153 -22.81 -14.12 3.47
CA ILE A 153 -22.25 -15.06 2.48
C ILE A 153 -21.88 -16.41 3.12
N LEU A 154 -21.36 -16.41 4.34
CA LEU A 154 -21.02 -17.62 5.10
C LEU A 154 -22.28 -18.37 5.52
N ILE A 155 -23.25 -17.65 6.10
CA ILE A 155 -24.52 -18.22 6.57
C ILE A 155 -25.30 -18.86 5.42
N ASN A 156 -25.41 -18.16 4.29
CA ASN A 156 -26.20 -18.59 3.14
C ASN A 156 -25.60 -19.85 2.49
N ASN A 157 -24.28 -19.93 2.40
CA ASN A 157 -23.57 -21.08 1.85
C ASN A 157 -23.31 -22.18 2.89
N LYS A 158 -23.62 -21.93 4.17
CA LYS A 158 -23.40 -22.86 5.31
C LYS A 158 -21.93 -23.28 5.44
N ILE A 159 -21.03 -22.32 5.32
CA ILE A 159 -19.58 -22.52 5.38
C ILE A 159 -18.96 -21.63 6.47
N GLU A 160 -17.78 -22.00 6.96
CA GLU A 160 -16.90 -21.14 7.74
C GLU A 160 -15.87 -20.46 6.82
N PRO A 161 -15.20 -19.37 7.25
CA PRO A 161 -14.16 -18.72 6.45
C PRO A 161 -13.05 -19.67 5.96
N TYR A 162 -12.69 -20.65 6.78
CA TYR A 162 -11.69 -21.65 6.45
C TYR A 162 -12.07 -22.49 5.23
N ASP A 163 -13.38 -22.73 5.03
CA ASP A 163 -13.92 -23.58 3.98
C ASP A 163 -14.00 -22.89 2.62
N PHE A 164 -13.74 -21.58 2.52
CA PHE A 164 -13.83 -20.86 1.24
C PHE A 164 -13.02 -21.52 0.13
N LEU A 165 -11.80 -21.96 0.43
CA LEU A 165 -10.92 -22.55 -0.56
C LEU A 165 -11.48 -23.90 -1.07
N SER A 166 -11.96 -24.76 -0.16
CA SER A 166 -12.54 -26.06 -0.55
C SER A 166 -13.88 -25.90 -1.27
N PHE A 167 -14.69 -24.92 -0.84
CA PHE A 167 -15.94 -24.52 -1.50
C PHE A 167 -15.69 -24.06 -2.94
N CYS A 168 -14.55 -23.41 -3.21
CA CYS A 168 -14.12 -22.94 -4.52
C CYS A 168 -13.13 -23.89 -5.20
N ASN A 169 -13.33 -25.21 -5.12
CA ASN A 169 -12.55 -26.24 -5.85
C ASN A 169 -11.02 -26.21 -5.63
N ASN A 170 -10.59 -25.69 -4.48
CA ASN A 170 -9.20 -25.38 -4.14
C ASN A 170 -8.52 -24.36 -5.09
N ASP A 171 -9.32 -23.48 -5.69
CA ASP A 171 -8.90 -22.42 -6.59
C ASP A 171 -9.02 -21.05 -5.92
N ILE A 172 -7.88 -20.38 -5.74
CA ILE A 172 -7.86 -19.10 -5.04
C ILE A 172 -8.41 -17.96 -5.90
N GLU A 173 -8.42 -18.10 -7.22
CA GLU A 173 -9.02 -17.13 -8.14
C GLU A 173 -10.55 -17.19 -8.05
N GLU A 174 -11.13 -18.38 -7.89
CA GLU A 174 -12.55 -18.54 -7.61
C GLU A 174 -12.94 -17.89 -6.26
N VAL A 175 -12.13 -18.06 -5.21
CA VAL A 175 -12.34 -17.35 -3.92
C VAL A 175 -12.25 -15.84 -4.11
N ARG A 176 -11.27 -15.37 -4.89
CA ARG A 176 -11.07 -13.95 -5.19
C ARG A 176 -12.33 -13.34 -5.81
N ASN A 177 -12.86 -13.97 -6.84
CA ASN A 177 -14.04 -13.51 -7.56
C ASN A 177 -15.28 -13.55 -6.65
N LEU A 178 -15.47 -14.64 -5.90
CA LEU A 178 -16.56 -14.75 -4.92
C LEU A 178 -16.59 -13.61 -3.90
N LEU A 179 -15.42 -13.23 -3.37
CA LEU A 179 -15.32 -12.15 -2.38
C LEU A 179 -15.52 -10.76 -2.98
N ILE A 180 -14.98 -10.51 -4.18
CA ILE A 180 -15.14 -9.22 -4.88
C ILE A 180 -16.59 -9.02 -5.35
N ASP A 181 -17.22 -10.07 -5.86
CA ASP A 181 -18.61 -10.03 -6.34
C ASP A 181 -19.63 -9.88 -5.20
N ASN A 182 -19.24 -10.20 -3.96
CA ASN A 182 -20.04 -9.94 -2.76
C ASN A 182 -20.03 -8.44 -2.38
N ARG A 183 -20.67 -7.63 -3.23
CA ARG A 183 -20.73 -6.17 -3.10
C ARG A 183 -21.27 -5.75 -1.74
N GLY A 184 -20.59 -4.78 -1.13
CA GLY A 184 -20.95 -4.28 0.20
C GLY A 184 -20.40 -5.11 1.36
N SER A 185 -19.59 -6.15 1.11
CA SER A 185 -18.82 -6.87 2.15
C SER A 185 -17.54 -6.16 2.59
N GLY A 186 -17.12 -5.12 1.85
CA GLY A 186 -15.87 -4.41 2.09
C GLY A 186 -14.64 -5.07 1.45
N PHE A 187 -14.80 -6.21 0.76
CA PHE A 187 -13.78 -6.86 -0.06
C PHE A 187 -13.74 -6.26 -1.47
N GLY A 188 -12.86 -5.29 -1.69
CA GLY A 188 -12.43 -4.90 -3.04
C GLY A 188 -11.10 -5.54 -3.40
N ASN A 189 -10.66 -5.44 -4.67
CA ASN A 189 -9.44 -6.05 -5.22
C ASN A 189 -8.27 -6.12 -4.21
N LYS A 190 -7.79 -4.97 -3.73
CA LYS A 190 -6.66 -4.88 -2.81
C LYS A 190 -6.86 -5.66 -1.50
N LYS A 191 -8.01 -5.51 -0.85
CA LYS A 191 -8.28 -6.16 0.45
C LYS A 191 -8.44 -7.67 0.28
N THR A 192 -9.05 -8.09 -0.82
CA THR A 192 -9.17 -9.50 -1.19
C THR A 192 -7.79 -10.10 -1.42
N ASP A 193 -6.97 -9.50 -2.27
CA ASP A 193 -5.62 -10.00 -2.59
C ASP A 193 -4.74 -10.11 -1.33
N MET A 194 -4.81 -9.11 -0.43
CA MET A 194 -4.13 -9.17 0.86
C MET A 194 -4.64 -10.32 1.75
N PHE A 195 -5.95 -10.55 1.81
CA PHE A 195 -6.51 -11.66 2.59
C PHE A 195 -6.06 -13.01 2.04
N LEU A 196 -6.18 -13.21 0.73
CA LEU A 196 -5.81 -14.46 0.05
C LEU A 196 -4.33 -14.79 0.23
N ARG A 197 -3.45 -13.80 0.03
CA ARG A 197 -2.01 -13.93 0.29
C ARG A 197 -1.76 -14.37 1.73
N ASP A 198 -2.37 -13.69 2.68
CA ASP A 198 -2.12 -13.96 4.11
C ASP A 198 -2.57 -15.37 4.51
N MET A 199 -3.63 -15.93 3.88
CA MET A 199 -4.04 -17.31 4.12
C MET A 199 -2.98 -18.32 3.66
N VAL A 200 -2.27 -18.04 2.56
CA VAL A 200 -1.16 -18.90 2.09
C VAL A 200 0.08 -18.70 2.98
N VAL A 201 0.46 -17.45 3.25
CA VAL A 201 1.65 -17.10 4.03
C VAL A 201 1.59 -17.66 5.46
N LEU A 202 0.40 -17.64 6.08
CA LEU A 202 0.18 -18.19 7.43
C LEU A 202 0.00 -19.71 7.45
N GLY A 203 0.05 -20.38 6.30
CA GLY A 203 -0.13 -21.83 6.19
C GLY A 203 -1.56 -22.30 6.46
N VAL A 204 -2.54 -21.40 6.46
CA VAL A 204 -3.98 -21.74 6.54
C VAL A 204 -4.39 -22.54 5.32
N TRP A 205 -4.02 -22.05 4.14
CA TRP A 205 -4.29 -22.70 2.87
C TRP A 205 -3.00 -23.20 2.23
N LYS A 206 -2.92 -24.52 2.06
CA LYS A 206 -1.71 -25.18 1.57
C LYS A 206 -1.82 -25.43 0.07
N LYS A 207 -0.93 -24.79 -0.71
CA LYS A 207 -0.79 -25.00 -2.16
C LYS A 207 -2.12 -24.85 -2.94
N PRO A 208 -2.83 -23.73 -2.82
CA PRO A 208 -4.02 -23.50 -3.64
C PRO A 208 -3.65 -23.42 -5.12
N LYS A 209 -4.58 -23.80 -6.00
CA LYS A 209 -4.44 -23.58 -7.45
C LYS A 209 -4.46 -22.07 -7.74
N ASN A 210 -3.80 -21.68 -8.82
CA ASN A 210 -3.82 -20.32 -9.36
C ASN A 210 -3.32 -19.23 -8.39
N PHE A 211 -2.44 -19.58 -7.44
CA PHE A 211 -1.87 -18.59 -6.53
C PHE A 211 -1.02 -17.53 -7.25
N ASP A 212 -0.43 -17.88 -8.38
CA ASP A 212 0.28 -16.97 -9.29
C ASP A 212 -0.60 -15.88 -9.92
N LYS A 213 -1.94 -16.02 -9.81
CA LYS A 213 -2.91 -15.01 -10.29
C LYS A 213 -3.10 -13.85 -9.33
N ILE A 214 -2.63 -13.96 -8.08
CA ILE A 214 -2.71 -12.85 -7.13
C ILE A 214 -1.52 -11.91 -7.32
N ASP A 215 -1.81 -10.66 -7.69
CA ASP A 215 -0.81 -9.63 -7.96
C ASP A 215 -0.23 -8.97 -6.70
N VAL A 216 0.87 -8.24 -6.89
CA VAL A 216 1.37 -7.30 -5.86
C VAL A 216 0.30 -6.25 -5.59
N ALA A 217 -0.12 -6.15 -4.34
CA ALA A 217 -1.06 -5.12 -3.91
C ALA A 217 -0.48 -3.73 -4.20
N SER A 218 -1.19 -2.94 -5.01
CA SER A 218 -0.75 -1.59 -5.30
C SER A 218 -0.98 -0.67 -4.09
N ASP A 219 0.07 0.09 -3.75
CA ASP A 219 0.13 0.99 -2.61
C ASP A 219 1.09 2.15 -2.89
N ILE A 220 0.93 3.26 -2.16
CA ILE A 220 1.84 4.41 -2.24
C ILE A 220 3.33 4.00 -2.15
N ASN A 221 3.65 2.98 -1.35
CA ASN A 221 5.03 2.51 -1.24
C ASN A 221 5.47 1.62 -2.40
N THR A 222 4.62 0.71 -2.89
CA THR A 222 4.97 -0.15 -4.04
C THR A 222 5.09 0.65 -5.32
N THR A 223 4.17 1.59 -5.56
CA THR A 223 4.22 2.54 -6.70
C THR A 223 5.44 3.44 -6.64
N LYS A 224 5.75 4.00 -5.46
CA LYS A 224 6.96 4.81 -5.26
C LYS A 224 8.23 4.03 -5.60
N VAL A 225 8.33 2.77 -5.19
CA VAL A 225 9.49 1.93 -5.51
C VAL A 225 9.52 1.63 -7.01
N ALA A 226 8.38 1.28 -7.62
CA ALA A 226 8.30 0.98 -9.05
C ALA A 226 8.77 2.15 -9.94
N LEU A 227 8.35 3.38 -9.61
CA LEU A 227 8.77 4.60 -10.32
C LEU A 227 10.26 4.89 -10.12
N ARG A 228 10.79 4.68 -8.92
CA ARG A 228 12.20 4.96 -8.58
C ARG A 228 13.18 3.93 -9.11
N SER A 229 12.77 2.66 -9.17
CA SER A 229 13.51 1.60 -9.87
C SER A 229 13.31 1.66 -11.38
N ARG A 230 12.36 2.45 -11.86
CA ARG A 230 12.04 2.67 -13.27
C ARG A 230 11.52 1.42 -13.99
N ILE A 231 11.00 0.44 -13.25
CA ILE A 231 10.20 -0.65 -13.84
C ILE A 231 8.88 -0.11 -14.39
N LEU A 232 8.38 0.98 -13.80
CA LEU A 232 7.28 1.78 -14.30
C LEU A 232 7.79 3.18 -14.62
N LYS A 233 7.51 3.64 -15.84
CA LYS A 233 7.87 4.97 -16.34
C LYS A 233 6.63 5.67 -16.87
N THR A 234 6.70 6.99 -16.92
CA THR A 234 5.71 7.84 -17.57
C THR A 234 6.46 8.93 -18.35
N ASP A 235 5.82 9.44 -19.40
CA ASP A 235 6.44 10.49 -20.23
C ASP A 235 6.49 11.84 -19.51
N ILE A 236 5.55 12.06 -18.58
CA ILE A 236 5.50 13.24 -17.73
C ILE A 236 5.61 12.88 -16.26
N ILE A 237 5.98 13.85 -15.43
CA ILE A 237 5.94 13.71 -13.98
C ILE A 237 4.48 13.67 -13.53
N LEU A 238 4.16 12.68 -12.69
CA LEU A 238 2.82 12.51 -12.14
C LEU A 238 2.39 13.73 -11.32
N ILE A 239 1.16 14.19 -11.54
CA ILE A 239 0.60 15.36 -10.86
C ILE A 239 -0.34 14.93 -9.74
N SER A 240 -0.06 15.33 -8.50
CA SER A 240 -1.09 15.29 -7.44
C SER A 240 -1.80 16.64 -7.44
N SER A 241 -2.81 16.77 -8.30
CA SER A 241 -3.42 18.05 -8.62
C SER A 241 -4.94 17.97 -8.52
N PHE A 242 -5.58 19.12 -8.34
CA PHE A 242 -7.02 19.33 -8.54
C PHE A 242 -7.52 18.76 -9.88
N LEU A 243 -6.62 18.64 -10.85
CA LEU A 243 -6.87 18.08 -12.16
C LEU A 243 -7.18 16.56 -12.16
N ASP A 244 -6.89 15.83 -11.09
CA ASP A 244 -7.20 14.39 -10.99
C ASP A 244 -8.14 14.07 -9.81
N ILE A 245 -9.10 14.95 -9.49
CA ILE A 245 -10.10 14.71 -8.42
C ILE A 245 -11.02 13.49 -8.68
N PHE A 246 -10.98 12.97 -9.91
CA PHE A 246 -11.72 11.79 -10.35
C PHE A 246 -10.84 10.53 -10.40
N CYS A 247 -9.59 10.63 -9.94
CA CYS A 247 -8.67 9.50 -9.81
C CYS A 247 -8.32 8.76 -11.12
N TYR A 248 -8.44 9.37 -12.30
CA TYR A 248 -8.10 8.71 -13.57
C TYR A 248 -6.61 8.37 -13.63
N GLN A 249 -5.71 9.31 -13.32
CA GLN A 249 -4.28 9.04 -13.22
C GLN A 249 -3.99 8.08 -12.08
N TYR A 250 -4.62 8.27 -10.92
CA TYR A 250 -4.43 7.36 -9.80
C TYR A 250 -4.76 5.90 -10.19
N GLY A 251 -5.94 5.65 -10.77
CA GLY A 251 -6.38 4.32 -11.19
C GLY A 251 -5.49 3.72 -12.27
N LEU A 252 -5.09 4.51 -13.26
CA LEU A 252 -4.16 4.06 -14.30
C LEU A 252 -2.80 3.65 -13.73
N ILE A 253 -2.22 4.47 -12.85
CA ILE A 253 -0.91 4.18 -12.24
C ILE A 253 -1.01 3.01 -11.26
N ASP A 254 -2.13 2.85 -10.56
CA ASP A 254 -2.40 1.71 -9.69
C ASP A 254 -2.38 0.39 -10.47
N GLN A 255 -3.10 0.34 -11.60
CA GLN A 255 -3.12 -0.82 -12.49
C GLN A 255 -1.72 -1.11 -13.08
N MET A 256 -1.06 -0.07 -13.60
CA MET A 256 0.25 -0.22 -14.24
C MET A 256 1.36 -0.61 -13.25
N ASN A 257 1.25 -0.20 -11.99
CA ASN A 257 2.15 -0.63 -10.92
C ASN A 257 2.01 -2.15 -10.65
N ALA A 258 0.78 -2.67 -10.55
CA ALA A 258 0.56 -4.11 -10.39
C ALA A 258 1.15 -4.90 -11.57
N LEU A 259 0.91 -4.45 -12.80
CA LEU A 259 1.46 -5.07 -14.01
C LEU A 259 2.99 -5.01 -14.07
N ALA A 260 3.61 -3.92 -13.64
CA ALA A 260 5.07 -3.80 -13.61
C ALA A 260 5.71 -4.82 -12.65
N TRP A 261 5.12 -5.01 -11.47
CA TRP A 261 5.59 -6.01 -10.50
C TRP A 261 5.30 -7.45 -10.95
N ARG A 262 4.15 -7.70 -11.61
CA ARG A 262 3.88 -8.99 -12.26
C ARG A 262 4.97 -9.31 -13.27
N LYS A 263 5.34 -8.35 -14.13
CA LYS A 263 6.38 -8.53 -15.13
C LYS A 263 7.74 -8.85 -14.51
N VAL A 264 8.10 -8.22 -13.39
CA VAL A 264 9.30 -8.57 -12.61
C VAL A 264 9.26 -10.04 -12.18
N TRP A 265 8.14 -10.50 -11.62
CA TRP A 265 7.98 -11.87 -11.17
C TRP A 265 7.97 -12.88 -12.33
N GLU A 266 7.33 -12.58 -13.46
CA GLU A 266 7.35 -13.42 -14.66
C GLU A 266 8.79 -13.61 -15.18
N ILE A 267 9.57 -12.53 -15.24
CA ILE A 267 10.98 -12.61 -15.65
C ILE A 267 11.79 -13.41 -14.63
N TRP A 268 11.60 -13.17 -13.33
CA TRP A 268 12.28 -13.92 -12.27
C TRP A 268 11.96 -15.42 -12.36
N SER A 269 10.68 -15.79 -12.35
CA SER A 269 10.22 -17.19 -12.41
C SER A 269 10.70 -17.90 -13.67
N HIS A 270 10.78 -17.21 -14.80
CA HIS A 270 11.32 -17.78 -16.03
C HIS A 270 12.85 -17.98 -15.96
N LYS A 271 13.59 -16.98 -15.46
CA LYS A 271 15.06 -17.00 -15.38
C LYS A 271 15.58 -17.97 -14.31
N TYR A 272 14.86 -18.09 -13.19
CA TYR A 272 15.25 -18.88 -12.02
C TYR A 272 14.08 -19.73 -11.47
N PRO A 273 13.58 -20.73 -12.22
CA PRO A 273 12.32 -21.43 -11.92
C PRO A 273 12.31 -22.24 -10.62
N LYS A 274 13.48 -22.57 -10.06
CA LYS A 274 13.61 -23.30 -8.78
C LYS A 274 13.97 -22.39 -7.61
N GLU A 275 14.23 -21.12 -7.88
CA GLU A 275 14.77 -20.14 -6.93
C GLU A 275 13.95 -18.85 -6.99
N CYS A 276 12.63 -19.02 -7.04
CA CYS A 276 11.64 -17.97 -7.13
C CYS A 276 10.50 -18.27 -6.16
N ILE A 277 9.85 -17.21 -5.69
CA ILE A 277 8.58 -17.28 -4.97
C ILE A 277 7.45 -17.71 -5.90
N GLU A 278 6.44 -18.36 -5.35
CA GLU A 278 5.35 -19.02 -6.09
C GLU A 278 4.31 -18.06 -6.67
N SER A 279 4.27 -16.81 -6.21
CA SER A 279 3.27 -15.82 -6.64
C SER A 279 3.85 -14.40 -6.58
N PRO A 280 3.47 -13.51 -7.53
CA PRO A 280 3.92 -12.12 -7.49
C PRO A 280 3.50 -11.40 -6.20
N CYS A 281 2.34 -11.72 -5.60
CA CYS A 281 1.86 -11.04 -4.39
C CYS A 281 2.82 -11.11 -3.20
N LEU A 282 3.74 -12.09 -3.17
CA LEU A 282 4.76 -12.23 -2.12
C LEU A 282 5.91 -11.21 -2.24
N ILE A 283 6.06 -10.55 -3.39
CA ILE A 283 6.96 -9.40 -3.53
C ILE A 283 6.49 -8.22 -2.68
N ASP A 284 5.17 -8.12 -2.43
CA ASP A 284 4.58 -6.98 -1.72
C ASP A 284 5.28 -6.71 -0.39
N TYR A 285 5.51 -7.74 0.44
CA TYR A 285 6.05 -7.51 1.77
C TYR A 285 7.41 -6.80 1.75
N ILE A 286 8.37 -7.33 0.98
CA ILE A 286 9.69 -6.72 0.91
C ILE A 286 9.64 -5.33 0.25
N VAL A 287 8.83 -5.14 -0.78
CA VAL A 287 8.76 -3.87 -1.52
C VAL A 287 8.00 -2.80 -0.73
N TYR A 288 6.82 -3.12 -0.19
CA TYR A 288 6.01 -2.19 0.60
C TYR A 288 6.68 -1.90 1.95
N ARG A 289 6.98 -2.94 2.75
CA ARG A 289 7.32 -2.78 4.17
C ARG A 289 8.78 -2.47 4.40
N VAL A 290 9.68 -3.20 3.75
CA VAL A 290 11.13 -3.09 3.98
C VAL A 290 11.70 -1.96 3.12
N ILE A 291 11.59 -2.07 1.80
CA ILE A 291 12.19 -1.10 0.89
C ILE A 291 11.39 0.20 0.92
N GLY A 292 10.10 0.14 0.61
CA GLY A 292 9.27 1.33 0.40
C GLY A 292 9.07 2.16 1.67
N LYS A 293 8.68 1.52 2.78
CA LYS A 293 8.36 2.23 4.03
C LYS A 293 9.57 2.55 4.90
N ASP A 294 10.58 1.68 4.94
CA ASP A 294 11.72 1.82 5.85
C ASP A 294 12.96 2.43 5.16
N PHE A 295 13.41 1.84 4.05
CA PHE A 295 14.65 2.28 3.38
C PHE A 295 14.44 3.48 2.45
N CYS A 296 13.29 3.57 1.78
CA CYS A 296 12.98 4.56 0.76
C CYS A 296 12.25 5.79 1.37
N LYS A 297 12.81 6.30 2.48
CA LYS A 297 12.32 7.43 3.26
C LYS A 297 13.47 8.37 3.62
N GLU A 298 13.18 9.66 3.74
CA GLU A 298 14.15 10.67 4.20
C GLU A 298 14.39 10.54 5.71
N SER A 299 15.25 9.60 6.06
CA SER A 299 15.56 9.21 7.44
C SER A 299 16.99 9.54 7.86
N LEU A 300 17.90 9.76 6.90
CA LEU A 300 19.25 10.24 7.21
C LEU A 300 19.17 11.75 7.51
N CYS A 301 19.25 12.08 8.79
CA CYS A 301 19.12 13.45 9.27
C CYS A 301 20.48 14.12 9.31
N ILE A 302 20.61 15.29 8.67
CA ILE A 302 21.79 16.14 8.73
C ILE A 302 21.58 17.14 9.85
N PHE A 303 22.52 17.18 10.80
CA PHE A 303 22.51 18.04 11.96
C PHE A 303 23.60 19.10 11.89
N GLU A 304 23.26 20.31 12.32
CA GLU A 304 24.21 21.38 12.62
C GLU A 304 24.29 21.61 14.14
N CYS A 305 25.51 21.77 14.65
CA CYS A 305 25.73 22.11 16.06
C CYS A 305 25.28 23.56 16.34
N GLU A 306 24.79 23.86 17.56
CA GLU A 306 24.41 25.23 17.95
C GLU A 306 25.55 26.26 17.81
N THR A 307 26.80 25.79 17.91
CA THR A 307 28.00 26.62 17.70
C THR A 307 28.33 26.87 16.23
N LYS A 308 27.60 26.24 15.30
CA LYS A 308 27.81 26.24 13.84
C LYS A 308 29.18 25.75 13.35
N LYS A 309 29.95 25.12 14.23
CA LYS A 309 31.29 24.60 13.89
C LYS A 309 31.29 23.21 13.26
N HIS A 310 30.20 22.46 13.42
CA HIS A 310 30.16 21.04 13.05
C HIS A 310 28.84 20.69 12.37
N THR A 311 28.94 19.88 11.33
CA THR A 311 27.82 19.14 10.75
C THR A 311 28.07 17.64 10.91
N PHE A 312 27.03 16.88 11.19
CA PHE A 312 27.10 15.41 11.26
C PHE A 312 25.77 14.78 10.86
N LYS A 313 25.79 13.49 10.56
CA LYS A 313 24.58 12.74 10.18
C LYS A 313 24.16 11.77 11.28
N TRP A 314 22.86 11.52 11.38
CA TRP A 314 22.31 10.59 12.36
C TRP A 314 21.08 9.86 11.82
N HIS A 315 20.85 8.65 12.32
CA HIS A 315 19.78 7.76 11.86
C HIS A 315 18.37 8.16 12.30
N SER A 316 18.25 9.17 13.16
CA SER A 316 16.97 9.59 13.76
C SER A 316 16.93 11.09 14.03
N GLY A 317 15.80 11.69 13.70
CA GLY A 317 15.51 13.09 14.03
C GLY A 317 15.29 13.35 15.52
N ARG A 318 15.34 12.32 16.37
CA ARG A 318 15.22 12.47 17.84
C ARG A 318 16.51 12.91 18.52
N ASN A 319 17.65 12.88 17.82
CA ASN A 319 18.92 13.35 18.37
C ASN A 319 18.84 14.85 18.70
N LYS A 320 19.26 15.23 19.91
CA LYS A 320 19.29 16.63 20.38
C LYS A 320 20.70 17.15 20.69
N THR A 321 21.68 16.25 20.70
CA THR A 321 23.05 16.51 21.16
C THR A 321 24.01 16.48 19.98
N CYS A 322 24.95 17.42 19.92
CA CYS A 322 26.04 17.37 18.95
C CYS A 322 26.98 16.21 19.28
N GLN A 323 26.96 15.17 18.44
CA GLN A 323 27.74 13.95 18.66
C GLN A 323 29.24 14.18 18.55
N ILE A 324 29.67 15.19 17.79
CA ILE A 324 31.08 15.60 17.67
C ILE A 324 31.54 16.31 18.95
N CYS A 325 30.77 17.28 19.48
CA CYS A 325 31.10 17.94 20.74
C CYS A 325 31.06 16.96 21.92
N TYR A 326 30.08 16.06 21.93
CA TYR A 326 29.91 15.07 22.99
C TYR A 326 31.11 14.12 23.08
N LYS A 327 31.67 13.69 21.94
CA LYS A 327 32.94 12.92 21.91
C LYS A 327 34.11 13.67 22.55
N ASN A 328 34.11 15.01 22.47
CA ASN A 328 35.08 15.89 23.13
C ASN A 328 34.68 16.30 24.55
N LYS A 329 33.72 15.61 25.17
CA LYS A 329 33.18 15.89 26.52
C LYS A 329 32.52 17.27 26.67
N ILE A 330 32.13 17.91 25.57
CA ILE A 330 31.41 19.19 25.56
C ILE A 330 29.94 18.92 25.19
N LYS A 331 29.01 19.43 26.00
CA LYS A 331 27.57 19.30 25.74
C LYS A 331 27.07 20.51 24.98
N ASN A 332 26.91 20.34 23.66
CA ASN A 332 26.23 21.31 22.82
C ASN A 332 24.98 20.71 22.18
N LYS A 333 23.97 21.54 21.92
CA LYS A 333 22.79 21.14 21.16
C LYS A 333 23.11 20.96 19.68
N ALA A 334 22.26 20.19 19.01
CA ALA A 334 22.26 20.04 17.57
C ALA A 334 20.84 20.18 17.02
N TYR A 335 20.74 20.77 15.83
CA TYR A 335 19.47 21.03 15.14
C TYR A 335 19.49 20.35 13.77
N ILE A 336 18.37 19.75 13.38
CA ILE A 336 18.23 19.19 12.04
C ILE A 336 18.18 20.34 11.05
N ILE A 337 19.06 20.30 10.06
CA ILE A 337 19.05 21.25 8.94
C ILE A 337 18.46 20.63 7.67
N ASP A 338 18.54 19.30 7.51
CA ASP A 338 18.00 18.61 6.35
C ASP A 338 17.75 17.11 6.64
N LYS A 339 16.97 16.46 5.76
CA LYS A 339 16.76 15.01 5.74
C LYS A 339 16.83 14.50 4.31
N ILE A 340 17.63 13.48 4.10
CA ILE A 340 17.84 12.90 2.78
C ILE A 340 17.58 11.39 2.77
N LEU A 341 17.42 10.82 1.57
CA LEU A 341 17.34 9.38 1.40
C LEU A 341 18.70 8.76 1.75
N PRO A 342 18.75 7.70 2.58
CA PRO A 342 20.00 7.03 2.91
C PRO A 342 20.81 6.63 1.67
N CYS A 343 20.15 6.10 0.65
CA CYS A 343 20.81 5.64 -0.56
C CYS A 343 21.41 6.75 -1.45
N THR A 344 21.11 8.02 -1.18
CA THR A 344 21.68 9.16 -1.92
C THR A 344 23.01 9.66 -1.32
N ASP A 345 23.46 9.08 -0.22
CA ASP A 345 24.63 9.55 0.54
C ASP A 345 25.55 8.38 0.92
N SER A 346 26.87 8.62 0.96
CA SER A 346 27.86 7.60 1.34
C SER A 346 27.75 7.13 2.80
N GLU A 347 27.18 7.96 3.68
CA GLU A 347 26.91 7.63 5.08
C GLU A 347 25.47 7.10 5.30
N GLY A 348 24.78 6.72 4.22
CA GLY A 348 23.46 6.09 4.28
C GLY A 348 23.38 4.86 5.18
N TYR A 349 24.50 4.13 5.31
CA TYR A 349 24.60 2.94 6.16
C TYR A 349 24.23 3.22 7.63
N ILE A 350 24.42 4.45 8.12
CA ILE A 350 24.05 4.88 9.48
C ILE A 350 22.57 4.59 9.76
N VAL A 351 21.70 4.77 8.76
CA VAL A 351 20.27 4.47 8.87
C VAL A 351 20.01 2.98 8.66
N ILE A 352 20.56 2.41 7.58
CA ILE A 352 20.25 1.03 7.17
C ILE A 352 20.62 0.03 8.27
N GLU A 353 21.80 0.17 8.88
CA GLU A 353 22.24 -0.71 9.96
C GLU A 353 21.37 -0.60 11.22
N GLN A 354 20.66 0.51 11.43
CA GLN A 354 19.77 0.73 12.57
C GLN A 354 18.32 0.30 12.31
N SER A 355 18.02 -0.18 11.09
CA SER A 355 16.70 -0.71 10.77
C SER A 355 16.41 -2.00 11.53
N ILE A 356 15.17 -2.17 11.97
CA ILE A 356 14.67 -3.41 12.58
C ILE A 356 14.85 -4.63 11.65
N PHE A 357 14.90 -4.40 10.33
CA PHE A 357 15.07 -5.46 9.35
C PHE A 357 16.52 -5.92 9.21
N VAL A 358 17.48 -5.15 9.74
CA VAL A 358 18.93 -5.42 9.63
C VAL A 358 19.52 -5.81 10.98
N SER A 359 19.16 -5.12 12.06
CA SER A 359 19.73 -5.30 13.41
C SER A 359 18.69 -5.59 14.51
N GLY A 360 17.41 -5.77 14.15
CA GLY A 360 16.37 -6.15 15.11
C GLY A 360 16.52 -7.58 15.62
N ASN A 361 15.61 -7.99 16.51
CA ASN A 361 15.65 -9.33 17.14
C ASN A 361 15.52 -10.49 16.14
N ASN A 362 14.84 -10.27 15.02
CA ASN A 362 14.65 -11.26 13.96
C ASN A 362 14.82 -10.60 12.59
N PRO A 363 16.06 -10.25 12.19
CA PRO A 363 16.30 -9.46 10.99
C PRO A 363 15.93 -10.26 9.74
N LEU A 364 15.42 -9.55 8.73
CA LEU A 364 15.12 -10.10 7.40
C LEU A 364 16.33 -10.02 6.48
N LEU A 365 17.12 -8.94 6.61
CA LEU A 365 18.28 -8.64 5.79
C LEU A 365 19.50 -8.37 6.69
N PRO A 366 19.96 -9.34 7.50
CA PRO A 366 21.07 -9.13 8.43
C PRO A 366 22.35 -8.68 7.71
N GLY A 367 23.01 -7.67 8.29
CA GLY A 367 24.36 -7.24 7.89
C GLY A 367 24.45 -6.45 6.58
N ILE A 368 23.33 -6.04 5.97
CA ILE A 368 23.38 -5.13 4.81
C ILE A 368 23.69 -3.69 5.26
N LYS A 369 24.39 -2.94 4.40
CA LYS A 369 24.72 -1.52 4.63
C LYS A 369 24.00 -0.57 3.70
N GLU A 370 23.45 -1.09 2.61
CA GLU A 370 22.77 -0.32 1.58
C GLU A 370 21.44 -0.99 1.22
N CYS A 371 20.52 -0.20 0.68
CA CYS A 371 19.27 -0.72 0.14
C CYS A 371 19.58 -1.68 -1.02
N PRO A 372 19.00 -2.90 -1.08
CA PRO A 372 19.24 -3.82 -2.19
C PRO A 372 18.94 -3.22 -3.57
N PHE A 373 18.02 -2.25 -3.64
CA PHE A 373 17.62 -1.62 -4.89
C PHE A 373 18.51 -0.42 -5.30
N GLU A 374 19.60 -0.16 -4.58
CA GLU A 374 20.55 0.92 -4.91
C GLU A 374 21.09 0.76 -6.34
N VAL A 375 21.42 -0.47 -6.73
CA VAL A 375 21.99 -0.80 -8.05
C VAL A 375 21.04 -0.54 -9.23
N VAL A 376 19.73 -0.69 -9.03
CA VAL A 376 18.70 -0.47 -10.07
C VAL A 376 18.18 0.97 -10.07
N CYS A 377 18.02 1.57 -8.89
CA CYS A 377 17.56 2.95 -8.74
C CYS A 377 18.65 3.95 -9.17
N GLN A 378 19.92 3.60 -8.96
CA GLN A 378 21.09 4.46 -9.17
C GLN A 378 20.96 5.84 -8.51
N PRO A 379 20.65 5.91 -7.20
CA PRO A 379 20.25 7.13 -6.50
C PRO A 379 21.31 8.23 -6.45
N LYS A 380 22.59 7.88 -6.58
CA LYS A 380 23.72 8.81 -6.65
C LYS A 380 24.00 9.31 -8.08
N GLY A 381 23.32 8.74 -9.08
CA GLY A 381 23.47 9.07 -10.50
C GLY A 381 22.47 10.11 -11.00
N LYS A 382 22.78 10.73 -12.15
CA LYS A 382 21.92 11.77 -12.77
C LYS A 382 20.56 11.28 -13.25
N ILE A 383 20.42 9.96 -13.44
CA ILE A 383 19.20 9.32 -13.94
C ILE A 383 18.14 9.12 -12.87
N PHE A 384 18.52 9.14 -11.59
CA PHE A 384 17.58 8.99 -10.51
C PHE A 384 16.64 10.20 -10.41
N ARG A 385 15.37 9.90 -10.18
CA ARG A 385 14.33 10.87 -9.89
C ARG A 385 13.60 10.40 -8.64
N LYS A 386 13.48 11.27 -7.63
CA LYS A 386 12.77 11.00 -6.37
C LYS A 386 11.25 11.10 -6.58
N LEU A 387 10.71 10.30 -7.50
CA LEU A 387 9.28 10.26 -7.81
C LEU A 387 8.48 9.69 -6.64
N ASN A 388 7.20 10.05 -6.54
CA ASN A 388 6.27 9.52 -5.54
C ASN A 388 5.00 9.05 -6.26
N SER A 389 4.24 8.19 -5.60
CA SER A 389 2.89 7.83 -6.05
C SER A 389 2.01 9.09 -6.19
N PRO A 390 1.10 9.13 -7.16
CA PRO A 390 0.07 10.16 -7.18
C PRO A 390 -0.83 9.99 -5.95
N LYS A 391 -1.31 11.11 -5.41
CA LYS A 391 -2.29 11.11 -4.33
C LYS A 391 -3.69 11.02 -4.93
N SER A 392 -4.49 10.08 -4.44
CA SER A 392 -5.94 10.07 -4.71
C SER A 392 -6.56 11.26 -3.97
N ILE A 393 -7.19 12.14 -4.74
CA ILE A 393 -8.08 13.19 -4.24
C ILE A 393 -9.43 12.77 -4.78
N SER A 394 -10.33 12.26 -3.95
CA SER A 394 -11.66 11.80 -4.41
C SER A 394 -12.67 12.91 -4.24
N ILE A 395 -13.53 13.12 -5.24
CA ILE A 395 -14.68 14.03 -5.16
C ILE A 395 -15.63 13.67 -4.01
N LEU A 396 -15.82 12.38 -3.73
CA LEU A 396 -16.62 11.85 -2.60
C LEU A 396 -15.86 11.83 -1.27
N GLY A 397 -14.63 12.35 -1.25
CA GLY A 397 -13.82 12.45 -0.05
C GLY A 397 -14.37 13.48 0.94
N GLN A 398 -13.80 13.50 2.16
CA GLN A 398 -14.20 14.42 3.25
C GLN A 398 -13.98 15.92 2.95
N THR A 399 -13.63 16.29 1.72
CA THR A 399 -13.17 17.64 1.35
C THR A 399 -14.27 18.51 0.74
N GLY A 400 -15.50 17.98 0.58
CA GLY A 400 -16.66 18.76 0.16
C GLY A 400 -16.55 19.31 -1.27
N TRP A 401 -15.91 18.58 -2.19
CA TRP A 401 -15.68 19.04 -3.56
C TRP A 401 -16.97 19.31 -4.34
N GLU A 402 -18.07 18.64 -4.00
CA GLU A 402 -19.38 18.87 -4.61
C GLU A 402 -19.87 20.33 -4.43
N SER A 403 -19.60 20.95 -3.27
CA SER A 403 -19.97 22.35 -2.99
C SER A 403 -18.98 23.39 -3.53
N ALA A 404 -17.92 22.94 -4.20
CA ALA A 404 -16.90 23.81 -4.80
C ALA A 404 -17.10 24.01 -6.31
N LYS A 405 -18.17 23.45 -6.90
CA LYS A 405 -18.56 23.71 -8.29
C LYS A 405 -19.04 25.16 -8.47
N THR A 406 -18.70 25.77 -9.60
CA THR A 406 -19.22 27.07 -10.02
C THR A 406 -19.66 26.98 -11.47
N GLU A 407 -20.90 27.38 -11.76
CA GLU A 407 -21.43 27.44 -13.13
C GLU A 407 -20.77 28.59 -13.92
N ILE A 408 -20.87 28.53 -15.25
CA ILE A 408 -20.44 29.64 -16.10
C ILE A 408 -21.18 30.93 -15.71
N ASP A 409 -20.46 32.05 -15.67
CA ASP A 409 -20.95 33.38 -15.26
C ASP A 409 -21.44 33.52 -13.81
N GLU A 410 -21.28 32.49 -12.98
CA GLU A 410 -21.46 32.57 -11.52
C GLU A 410 -20.13 32.80 -10.77
N GLY A 411 -20.22 33.15 -9.48
CA GLY A 411 -19.07 33.33 -8.61
C GLY A 411 -19.36 32.85 -7.19
N GLY A 412 -18.35 32.24 -6.55
CA GLY A 412 -18.44 31.69 -5.20
C GLY A 412 -18.63 30.18 -5.17
N GLY A 413 -18.11 29.56 -4.11
CA GLY A 413 -18.02 28.12 -3.90
C GLY A 413 -16.97 27.86 -2.82
N GLY A 414 -17.30 27.04 -1.82
CA GLY A 414 -16.46 26.85 -0.64
C GLY A 414 -16.11 25.38 -0.44
N LEU A 415 -14.82 25.10 -0.23
CA LEU A 415 -14.40 23.85 0.40
C LEU A 415 -14.62 24.03 1.91
N MET A 416 -15.51 23.25 2.52
CA MET A 416 -15.59 23.23 3.98
C MET A 416 -14.27 22.65 4.51
N SER A 417 -13.56 23.45 5.32
CA SER A 417 -12.28 23.11 5.95
C SER A 417 -12.44 22.21 7.16
#